data_AF-A0A2D8KZC2-F1
#
_entry.id   AF-A0A2D8KZC2-F1
#
_cell.length_a   1.000
_cell.length_b   1.000
_cell.length_c   1.000
_cell.angle_alpha   90.00
_cell.angle_beta   90.00
_cell.angle_gamma   90.00
#
_symmetry.space_group_name_H-M   'P 1'
#
loop_
_entity.id
_entity.type
_entity.pdbx_description
1 polymer ?
#
loop_
_entity_poly.entity_id
_entity_poly.type
_entity_poly.pdbx_seq_one_letter_code
_entity_poly.pdbx_strand_id
1 'polypeptide(L)'
;MSRNLNFPPDLPITAKRAEIAAAIRQNSVIVVSGETGSGKSTQLPKICLEAGRGQSGLIGHTQPRRIAARSIATRIASELD
;
A
#
# COMPACT_ATOMS: atom_id res chain seq x y z
N MET A 1 12.21 3.03 -13.85
CA MET A 1 11.13 4.04 -13.86
C MET A 1 10.80 4.38 -12.42
N SER A 2 11.03 5.61 -11.99
CA SER A 2 10.62 6.06 -10.66
C SER A 2 9.14 6.43 -10.75
N ARG A 3 8.24 5.61 -10.17
CA ARG A 3 6.82 5.96 -10.05
C ARG A 3 6.67 7.05 -8.99
N ASN A 4 5.84 8.06 -9.24
CA ASN A 4 5.55 9.04 -8.21
C ASN A 4 4.51 8.45 -7.24
N LEU A 5 4.85 8.38 -5.95
CA LEU A 5 3.98 7.80 -4.93
C LEU A 5 3.39 8.92 -4.08
N ASN A 6 2.16 9.34 -4.39
CA ASN A 6 1.44 10.31 -3.58
C ASN A 6 0.84 9.63 -2.35
N PHE A 7 0.98 10.25 -1.16
CA PHE A 7 0.37 9.75 0.08
C PHE A 7 -0.46 10.86 0.72
N PRO A 8 -1.78 10.70 0.85
CA PRO A 8 -2.62 11.69 1.52
C PRO A 8 -2.19 11.86 2.98
N PRO A 9 -1.86 13.08 3.43
CA PRO A 9 -1.34 13.32 4.78
C PRO A 9 -2.36 12.99 5.88
N ASP A 10 -3.65 13.07 5.57
CA ASP A 10 -4.75 12.92 6.54
C ASP A 10 -5.05 11.45 6.90
N LEU A 11 -4.45 10.48 6.20
CA LEU A 11 -4.66 9.06 6.49
C LEU A 11 -3.74 8.59 7.63
N PRO A 12 -4.27 7.92 8.67
CA PRO A 12 -3.46 7.42 9.79
C PRO A 12 -2.26 6.56 9.38
N ILE A 13 -2.39 5.75 8.32
CA ILE A 13 -1.30 4.92 7.81
C ILE A 13 -0.13 5.74 7.23
N THR A 14 -0.38 6.95 6.73
CA THR A 14 0.66 7.81 6.14
C THR A 14 1.68 8.23 7.20
N ALA A 15 1.24 8.54 8.41
CA ALA A 15 2.13 8.84 9.54
C ALA A 15 3.03 7.66 9.94
N LYS A 16 2.63 6.43 9.59
CA LYS A 16 3.35 5.18 9.88
C LYS A 16 4.10 4.61 8.68
N ARG A 17 4.10 5.31 7.53
CA ARG A 17 4.71 4.88 6.27
C ARG A 17 6.15 4.39 6.42
N ALA A 18 7.02 5.19 7.03
CA ALA A 18 8.44 4.86 7.17
C ALA A 18 8.68 3.61 8.04
N GLU A 19 7.92 3.48 9.13
CA GLU A 19 7.95 2.34 10.04
C GLU A 19 7.53 1.05 9.29
N ILE A 20 6.43 1.11 8.55
CA ILE A 20 5.93 -0.02 7.75
C ILE A 20 6.91 -0.40 6.64
N ALA A 21 7.46 0.58 5.91
CA ALA A 21 8.44 0.32 4.85
C ALA A 21 9.74 -0.31 5.38
N ALA A 22 10.17 0.07 6.59
CA ALA A 22 11.27 -0.59 7.28
C ALA A 22 10.92 -2.04 7.65
N ALA A 23 9.74 -2.26 8.24
CA ALA A 23 9.28 -3.59 8.62
C ALA A 23 9.18 -4.54 7.41
N ILE A 24 8.67 -4.06 6.27
CA ILE A 24 8.60 -4.84 5.00
C ILE A 24 9.97 -5.25 4.49
N ARG A 25 11.00 -4.40 4.66
CA ARG A 25 12.36 -4.70 4.22
C ARG A 25 13.05 -5.72 5.13
N GLN A 26 12.79 -5.64 6.43
CA GLN A 26 13.49 -6.42 7.46
C GLN A 26 12.86 -7.79 7.72
N ASN A 27 11.56 -7.96 7.43
CA ASN A 27 10.82 -9.16 7.80
C ASN A 27 10.16 -9.79 6.57
N SER A 28 10.18 -11.12 6.50
CA SER A 28 9.49 -11.89 5.45
C SER A 28 7.97 -11.83 5.61
N VAL A 29 7.47 -11.70 6.84
CA VAL A 29 6.06 -11.61 7.19
C VAL A 29 5.88 -10.50 8.22
N ILE A 30 4.88 -9.65 8.00
CA ILE A 30 4.46 -8.62 8.96
C ILE A 30 2.94 -8.65 9.11
N VAL A 31 2.46 -8.26 10.29
CA VAL A 31 1.04 -8.03 10.54
C VAL A 31 0.83 -6.53 10.73
N VAL A 32 -0.01 -5.93 9.87
CA VAL A 32 -0.36 -4.51 9.98
C VAL A 32 -1.83 -4.41 10.40
N SER A 33 -2.05 -3.87 11.60
CA SER A 33 -3.38 -3.65 12.15
C SER A 33 -3.71 -2.14 12.21
N GLY A 34 -5.00 -1.83 12.15
CA GLY A 34 -5.54 -0.48 12.28
C GLY A 34 -7.04 -0.47 11.98
N GLU A 35 -7.74 0.57 12.42
CA GLU A 35 -9.19 0.69 12.24
C GLU A 35 -9.61 0.79 10.77
N THR A 36 -10.85 0.42 10.45
CA THR A 36 -11.45 0.70 9.13
C THR A 36 -11.35 2.19 8.81
N GLY A 37 -11.01 2.55 7.58
CA GLY A 37 -10.77 3.95 7.19
C GLY A 37 -9.33 4.44 7.41
N SER A 38 -8.46 3.68 8.07
CA SER A 38 -7.07 4.09 8.30
C SER A 38 -6.19 4.19 7.04
N GLY A 39 -6.70 3.78 5.87
CA GLY A 39 -5.98 3.81 4.59
C GLY A 39 -5.23 2.52 4.22
N LYS A 40 -5.35 1.43 5.00
CA LYS A 40 -4.60 0.17 4.75
C LYS A 40 -4.70 -0.33 3.30
N SER A 41 -5.90 -0.56 2.79
CA SER A 41 -6.10 -1.19 1.48
C SER A 41 -5.67 -0.30 0.31
N THR A 42 -5.67 1.02 0.47
CA THR A 42 -5.28 1.96 -0.61
C THR A 42 -3.81 2.35 -0.54
N GLN A 43 -3.19 2.34 0.65
CA GLN A 43 -1.82 2.84 0.82
C GLN A 43 -0.77 1.72 0.93
N LEU A 44 -1.08 0.54 1.51
CA LEU A 44 -0.10 -0.53 1.68
C LEU A 44 0.58 -0.97 0.36
N PRO A 45 -0.14 -1.13 -0.78
CA PRO A 45 0.52 -1.47 -2.04
C PRO A 45 1.55 -0.44 -2.49
N LYS A 46 1.31 0.85 -2.22
CA LYS A 46 2.27 1.93 -2.52
C LYS A 46 3.47 1.91 -1.57
N ILE A 47 3.26 1.62 -0.29
CA ILE A 47 4.36 1.43 0.68
C ILE A 47 5.20 0.21 0.29
N CYS A 48 4.60 -0.86 -0.23
CA CYS A 48 5.33 -2.00 -0.78
C CYS A 48 6.21 -1.59 -1.97
N LEU A 49 5.70 -0.76 -2.90
CA LEU A 49 6.49 -0.21 -4.00
C LEU A 49 7.67 0.64 -3.50
N GLU A 50 7.43 1.52 -2.54
CA GLU A 50 8.48 2.32 -1.89
C GLU A 50 9.55 1.45 -1.22
N ALA A 51 9.13 0.36 -0.57
CA ALA A 51 10.02 -0.61 0.07
C ALA A 51 10.80 -1.49 -0.93
N GLY A 52 10.68 -1.23 -2.24
CA GLY A 52 11.37 -1.95 -3.30
C GLY A 52 10.69 -3.25 -3.74
N ARG A 53 9.47 -3.54 -3.26
CA ARG A 53 8.67 -4.65 -3.77
C ARG A 53 8.07 -4.28 -5.13
N GLY A 54 7.75 -5.28 -5.94
CA GLY A 54 7.18 -5.04 -7.27
C GLY A 54 8.18 -4.63 -8.35
N GLN A 55 9.48 -4.55 -8.04
CA GLN A 55 10.54 -4.30 -9.04
C GLN A 55 10.94 -5.57 -9.82
N SER A 56 10.99 -6.72 -9.13
CA SER A 56 11.35 -8.03 -9.70
C SER A 56 10.14 -8.98 -9.89
N GLY A 57 8.92 -8.46 -9.74
CA GLY A 57 7.69 -9.26 -9.78
C GLY A 57 6.44 -8.41 -9.54
N LEU A 58 5.30 -9.06 -9.29
CA LEU A 58 4.03 -8.38 -9.03
C LEU A 58 3.72 -8.32 -7.53
N ILE A 59 3.01 -7.27 -7.10
CA ILE A 59 2.44 -7.19 -5.75
C ILE A 59 1.01 -7.72 -5.83
N GLY A 60 0.74 -8.85 -5.15
CA GLY A 60 -0.61 -9.39 -5.00
C GLY A 60 -1.36 -8.68 -3.90
N HIS A 61 -2.50 -8.07 -4.23
CA HIS A 61 -3.38 -7.43 -3.25
C HIS A 61 -4.78 -8.06 -3.32
N THR A 62 -5.08 -8.92 -2.35
CA THR A 62 -6.35 -9.66 -2.31
C THR A 62 -7.42 -8.86 -1.58
N GLN A 63 -8.67 -8.98 -2.06
CA GLN A 63 -9.85 -8.39 -1.45
C GLN A 63 -10.97 -9.43 -1.43
N PRO A 64 -11.72 -9.58 -0.32
CA PRO A 64 -12.74 -10.64 -0.20
C PRO A 64 -13.98 -10.38 -1.08
N ARG A 65 -14.16 -9.16 -1.57
CA ARG A 65 -15.32 -8.75 -2.38
C ARG A 65 -14.87 -8.20 -3.73
N ARG A 66 -15.48 -8.68 -4.80
CA ARG A 66 -15.21 -8.22 -6.19
C ARG A 66 -15.33 -6.71 -6.36
N ILE A 67 -16.34 -6.08 -5.74
CA ILE A 67 -16.55 -4.63 -5.83
C ILE A 67 -15.39 -3.87 -5.16
N ALA A 68 -14.91 -4.34 -4.00
CA ALA A 68 -13.78 -3.75 -3.32
C ALA A 68 -12.49 -3.88 -4.13
N ALA A 69 -12.22 -5.08 -4.68
CA ALA A 69 -11.06 -5.30 -5.56
C ALA A 69 -11.00 -4.29 -6.71
N ARG A 70 -12.11 -4.14 -7.45
CA ARG A 70 -12.17 -3.22 -8.60
C ARG A 70 -12.04 -1.76 -8.18
N SER A 71 -12.80 -1.32 -7.19
CA SER A 71 -12.79 0.08 -6.74
C SER A 71 -11.43 0.50 -6.18
N ILE A 72 -10.80 -0.36 -5.37
CA ILE A 72 -9.47 -0.09 -4.80
C ILE A 72 -8.41 -0.07 -5.92
N ALA A 73 -8.46 -1.00 -6.87
CA ALA A 73 -7.52 -1.02 -7.99
C ALA A 73 -7.61 0.27 -8.83
N THR A 74 -8.82 0.71 -9.18
CA THR A 74 -9.03 1.98 -9.90
C THR A 74 -8.52 3.17 -9.09
N ARG A 75 -8.76 3.19 -7.77
CA ARG A 75 -8.30 4.27 -6.90
C ARG A 75 -6.78 4.32 -6.81
N ILE A 76 -6.12 3.18 -6.58
CA ILE A 76 -4.65 3.11 -6.52
C ILE A 76 -4.06 3.55 -7.86
N ALA A 77 -4.63 3.10 -8.98
CA ALA A 77 -4.17 3.51 -10.31
C ALA A 77 -4.25 5.03 -10.51
N SER A 78 -5.29 5.70 -10.01
CA SER A 78 -5.39 7.18 -10.06
C SER A 78 -4.42 7.92 -9.12
N GLU A 79 -3.78 7.22 -8.19
CA GLU A 79 -2.80 7.78 -7.24
C GLU A 79 -1.35 7.43 -7.61
N LEU A 80 -1.15 6.73 -8.74
CA LEU A 80 0.14 6.35 -9.31
C LEU A 80 0.31 7.08 -10.63
N ASP A 81 1.23 8.06 -10.66
CA ASP A 81 1.67 8.74 -11.89
C ASP A 81 2.87 8.01 -12.53
#